data_AF-A0A378VV73-F1
#
_entry.id   AF-A0A378VV73-F1
#
_cell.length_a   1.000
_cell.length_b   1.000
_cell.length_c   1.000
_cell.angle_alpha   90.00
_cell.angle_beta   90.00
_cell.angle_gamma   90.00
#
_symmetry.space_group_name_H-M   'P 1'
#
loop_
_entity.id
_entity.type
_entity.pdbx_description
1 polymer ?
#
loop_
_entity_poly.entity_id
_entity_poly.type
_entity_poly.pdbx_seq_one_letter_code
_entity_poly.pdbx_strand_id
1 'polypeptide(L)' 'MKNVQKGFTLLELMIAVAILGILTLIAYPSYKTYIRRARLSEVKSTLLMNAQNLERYYRQKGRLKTTTKSN' A
#
# COMPACT_ATOMS: atom_id res chain seq x y z
N MET A 1 -17.90 -25.65 -44.55
CA MET A 1 -17.72 -24.18 -44.63
C MET A 1 -16.51 -23.82 -43.79
N LYS A 2 -15.46 -23.23 -44.37
CA LYS A 2 -14.25 -22.84 -43.62
C LYS A 2 -14.57 -21.56 -42.83
N ASN A 3 -14.55 -21.65 -41.50
CA ASN A 3 -14.65 -20.49 -40.63
C ASN A 3 -13.38 -19.65 -40.79
N VAL A 4 -13.50 -18.51 -41.46
CA VAL A 4 -12.41 -17.53 -41.57
C VAL A 4 -12.29 -16.84 -40.22
N GLN A 5 -11.20 -17.12 -39.50
CA GLN A 5 -10.87 -16.37 -38.27
C GLN A 5 -10.60 -14.91 -38.66
N LYS A 6 -11.46 -14.00 -38.20
CA LYS A 6 -11.22 -12.55 -38.33
C LYS A 6 -10.20 -12.13 -37.27
N GLY A 7 -9.08 -11.56 -37.73
CA GLY A 7 -8.09 -10.95 -36.84
C GLY A 7 -8.56 -9.61 -36.28
N PHE A 8 -7.85 -9.12 -35.26
CA PHE A 8 -8.06 -7.80 -34.67
C PHE A 8 -7.45 -6.70 -35.54
N THR A 9 -8.08 -5.53 -35.58
CA THR A 9 -7.61 -4.39 -36.36
C THR A 9 -6.65 -3.52 -35.54
N LEU A 10 -5.78 -2.79 -36.23
CA LEU A 10 -4.91 -1.81 -35.60
C LEU A 10 -5.71 -0.68 -34.92
N LEU A 11 -6.86 -0.32 -35.49
CA LEU A 11 -7.75 0.70 -34.93
C LEU A 11 -8.28 0.29 -33.55
N GLU A 12 -8.76 -0.94 -33.42
CA GLU A 12 -9.27 -1.44 -32.14
C GLU A 12 -8.16 -1.46 -31.07
N LEU A 13 -6.92 -1.76 -31.45
CA LEU A 13 -5.78 -1.72 -30.53
C LEU A 13 -5.48 -0.30 -30.05
N MET A 14 -5.52 0.69 -30.95
CA MET A 14 -5.28 2.09 -30.58
C MET A 14 -6.31 2.59 -29.58
N ILE A 15 -7.58 2.24 -29.77
CA ILE A 15 -8.65 2.62 -28.84
C ILE A 15 -8.46 1.93 -27.49
N ALA A 16 -8.13 0.63 -27.48
CA ALA A 16 -7.87 -0.10 -26.24
C ALA A 16 -6.72 0.52 -25.42
N VAL A 17 -5.62 0.89 -26.09
CA VAL A 17 -4.48 1.55 -25.45
C VAL A 17 -4.84 2.95 -24.93
N ALA A 18 -5.65 3.71 -25.67
CA ALA A 18 -6.12 5.02 -25.23
C ALA A 18 -6.95 4.94 -23.94
N ILE A 19 -7.88 3.99 -23.86
CA ILE A 19 -8.70 3.74 -22.66
C ILE A 19 -7.81 3.33 -21.48
N LEU A 20 -6.88 2.40 -21.71
CA LEU A 20 -5.91 1.98 -20.69
C LEU A 20 -5.09 3.17 -20.18
N GLY A 21 -4.61 4.05 -21.07
CA GLY A 21 -3.86 5.25 -20.67
C GLY A 21 -4.62 6.14 -19.70
N ILE A 22 -5.90 6.41 -19.99
CA ILE A 22 -6.77 7.22 -19.12
C ILE A 22 -6.97 6.56 -17.76
N LEU A 23 -7.27 5.25 -17.74
CA LEU A 23 -7.46 4.50 -16.50
C LEU A 23 -6.19 4.51 -15.64
N THR A 24 -5.03 4.34 -16.26
CA THR A 24 -3.75 4.27 -15.56
C THR A 24 -3.39 5.60 -14.90
N LEU A 25 -3.71 6.72 -15.54
CA LEU A 25 -3.49 8.07 -15.01
C LEU A 25 -4.20 8.30 -13.67
N ILE A 26 -5.41 7.75 -13.50
CA ILE A 26 -6.20 7.87 -12.27
C ILE A 26 -5.80 6.78 -11.26
N ALA A 27 -5.62 5.54 -11.73
CA ALA A 27 -5.36 4.40 -10.87
C ALA A 27 -3.99 4.47 -10.17
N TYR A 28 -2.95 4.92 -10.87
CA TYR A 28 -1.59 4.95 -10.33
C TYR A 28 -1.40 5.82 -9.07
N PRO A 29 -1.77 7.11 -9.07
CA PRO A 29 -1.64 7.95 -7.87
C PRO A 29 -2.56 7.49 -6.74
N SER A 30 -3.75 6.98 -7.07
CA SER A 30 -4.69 6.43 -6.10
C SER A 30 -4.09 5.23 -5.37
N TYR A 31 -3.53 4.27 -6.12
CA TYR A 31 -2.86 3.09 -5.55
C TYR A 31 -1.67 3.48 -4.66
N LYS A 32 -0.82 4.42 -5.08
CA LYS A 32 0.28 4.92 -4.24
C LYS A 32 -0.22 5.53 -2.93
N THR A 33 -1.28 6.32 -3.01
CA THR A 33 -1.88 6.95 -1.83
C THR A 33 -2.47 5.92 -0.88
N TYR A 34 -3.13 4.88 -1.42
CA TYR A 34 -3.66 3.76 -0.65
C TYR A 34 -2.56 3.04 0.13
N ILE A 35 -1.47 2.65 -0.54
CA ILE A 35 -0.34 1.98 0.11
C ILE A 35 0.30 2.87 1.17
N ARG A 36 0.43 4.18 0.91
CA ARG A 36 0.94 5.13 1.91
C ARG A 36 0.05 5.18 3.15
N ARG A 37 -1.27 5.24 2.98
CA ARG A 37 -2.23 5.24 4.09
C ARG A 37 -2.18 3.93 4.87
N ALA A 38 -2.07 2.80 4.18
CA ALA A 38 -1.92 1.48 4.83
C ALA A 38 -0.67 1.44 5.73
N ARG A 39 0.49 1.88 5.22
CA ARG A 39 1.74 1.98 6.01
C ARG A 39 1.60 2.93 7.21
N LEU A 40 0.94 4.06 7.04
CA LEU A 40 0.70 5.00 8.15
C LEU A 40 -0.22 4.40 9.23
N SER A 41 -1.22 3.62 8.82
CA SER A 41 -2.10 2.90 9.75
C SER A 41 -1.31 1.87 10.57
N GLU A 42 -0.43 1.12 9.92
CA GLU A 42 0.46 0.16 10.57
C GLU A 42 1.40 0.84 11.58
N VAL A 43 2.05 1.94 11.17
CA VAL A 43 2.92 2.73 12.08
C VAL A 43 2.12 3.24 13.28
N LYS A 44 0.90 3.76 13.07
CA LYS A 44 0.04 4.21 14.16
C LYS A 44 -0.27 3.08 15.14
N SER A 45 -0.61 1.89 14.63
CA SER A 45 -0.86 0.70 15.46
C SER A 45 0.38 0.33 16.29
N THR A 46 1.55 0.26 15.66
CA THR A 46 2.81 -0.07 16.31
C THR A 46 3.18 0.95 17.39
N LEU A 47 2.99 2.26 17.12
CA LEU A 47 3.24 3.31 18.12
C LEU A 47 2.31 3.19 19.32
N LEU A 48 1.02 2.91 19.11
CA LEU A 48 0.07 2.68 20.20
C LEU A 48 0.44 1.46 21.04
N MET A 49 0.81 0.36 20.40
CA MET A 49 1.30 -0.84 21.10
C MET A 49 2.56 -0.54 21.92
N ASN A 50 3.50 0.22 21.36
CA ASN A 50 4.71 0.62 22.07
C ASN A 50 4.42 1.50 23.28
N ALA A 51 3.52 2.47 23.15
CA ALA A 51 3.08 3.32 24.27
C ALA A 51 2.43 2.48 25.39
N GLN A 52 1.53 1.55 25.04
CA GLN A 52 0.94 0.63 26.02
C GLN A 52 1.97 -0.27 26.71
N ASN A 53 2.95 -0.77 25.94
CA ASN A 53 4.03 -1.60 26.50
C ASN A 53 4.90 -0.80 27.47
N LEU A 54 5.17 0.46 27.16
CA LEU A 54 5.87 1.38 28.04
C LEU A 54 5.08 1.58 29.33
N GLU A 55 3.79 1.96 29.25
CA GLU A 55 2.91 2.12 30.43
C GLU A 55 2.86 0.86 31.31
N ARG A 56 2.73 -0.32 30.70
CA ARG A 56 2.78 -1.60 31.41
C ARG A 56 4.11 -1.79 32.14
N TYR A 57 5.23 -1.47 31.48
CA TYR A 57 6.56 -1.57 32.07
C TYR A 57 6.74 -0.62 33.26
N TYR A 58 6.26 0.63 33.15
CA TYR A 58 6.26 1.59 34.26
C TYR A 58 5.49 1.09 35.46
N ARG A 59 4.26 0.60 35.24
CA ARG A 59 3.41 0.11 36.33
C ARG A 59 4.03 -1.07 37.06
N GLN A 60 4.75 -1.94 36.35
CA GLN A 60 5.36 -3.14 36.95
C GLN A 60 6.70 -2.86 37.63
N LYS A 61 7.56 -2.03 37.02
CA LYS A 61 8.96 -1.86 37.48
C LYS A 61 9.26 -0.50 38.10
N GLY A 62 8.31 0.43 38.11
CA GLY A 62 8.49 1.79 38.63
C GLY A 62 9.55 2.62 37.88
N ARG A 63 10.04 2.16 36.73
CA ARG A 63 11.16 2.77 35.98
C ARG A 63 10.91 2.72 34.48
N LEU A 64 11.49 3.69 33.76
CA LEU A 64 11.45 3.76 32.29
C LEU A 64 12.30 2.63 31.69
N LYS A 65 11.82 1.96 30.64
CA LYS A 65 12.63 0.97 29.91
C LYS A 65 13.76 1.73 29.21
N THR A 66 14.95 1.75 29.79
CA THR A 66 16.13 2.41 29.21
C THR A 66 16.57 1.63 27.97
N THR A 67 16.47 2.25 26.81
CA THR A 67 17.01 1.70 25.56
C THR A 67 18.52 1.96 25.55
N THR A 68 19.26 1.19 26.36
CA THR A 68 20.72 1.10 26.22
C THR A 68 20.98 0.03 25.16
N LYS A 69 21.30 0.47 23.93
CA LYS A 69 21.90 -0.40 22.92
C LYS A 69 23.28 -0.81 23.45
N SER A 70 23.38 -2.02 24.00
CA SER A 70 24.66 -2.70 24.13
C SER A 70 24.96 -3.29 22.77
N ASN A 71 25.95 -2.70 22.09
CA ASN A 71 26.69 -3.13 20.89
C ASN A 71 26.05 -4.22 20.03
#